data_AF-A0A5N6NWJ4-F1
#
_entry.id   AF-A0A5N6NWJ4-F1
#
_cell.length_a   1.000
_cell.length_b   1.000
_cell.length_c   1.000
_cell.angle_alpha   90.00
_cell.angle_beta   90.00
_cell.angle_gamma   90.00
#
_symmetry.space_group_name_H-M   'P 1'
#
loop_
_entity.id
_entity.type
_entity.pdbx_description
1 polymer ?
#
loop_
_entity_poly.entity_id
_entity_poly.type
_entity_poly.pdbx_seq_one_letter_code
_entity_poly.pdbx_strand_id
1 'polypeptide(L)'
;MPLSTFPMAFSLATAAPVLQHQQNPSLLVKLNLNFGRLRRVMVNKTGRNVEFAVRSVSSGDTVGSSVQFDVPFPGDYEELLDQATEATQAALKDGLQLMEIEFPTAGLGSVPGDGEGGIEMTGSMQLIREFCDLLIVPEKATRTRIFFPEANEVQFARKSAFGGSSFKLDYLTKPSFFQDFGFVENVKMVDRVKEEDELFIVGYPYFNVNEMLVVEELYREAVAATARQMIIFNGELDRIRSGYYPSFFYPKLSALSKTLFPKMETVYYIHNFKGRNGGTLFRCYPGPWKVLRRMGSRYVCVHQQEEMPSLKEVALDILPSA
;
A
#
# COMPACT_ATOMS: atom_id res chain seq x y z
N MET A 1 5.92 -60.88 51.25
CA MET A 1 7.24 -61.03 50.58
C MET A 1 7.17 -62.26 49.68
N PRO A 2 7.80 -62.34 48.49
CA PRO A 2 8.57 -61.34 47.73
C PRO A 2 8.21 -61.20 46.22
N LEU A 3 8.55 -60.02 45.67
CA LEU A 3 9.19 -59.64 44.38
C LEU A 3 8.84 -60.24 42.99
N SER A 4 8.80 -59.28 42.05
CA SER A 4 9.13 -59.30 40.60
C SER A 4 8.10 -59.95 39.66
N THR A 5 7.75 -59.46 38.46
CA THR A 5 8.49 -58.70 37.43
C THR A 5 7.45 -58.14 36.41
N PHE A 6 7.65 -56.94 35.84
CA PHE A 6 7.03 -56.50 34.56
C PHE A 6 7.85 -57.06 33.37
N PRO A 7 7.45 -57.00 32.07
CA PRO A 7 6.40 -56.19 31.41
C PRO A 7 5.58 -56.91 30.30
N MET A 8 4.52 -56.30 29.77
CA MET A 8 4.15 -56.49 28.36
C MET A 8 3.33 -55.31 27.81
N ALA A 9 3.75 -54.82 26.65
CA ALA A 9 3.21 -53.71 25.90
C ALA A 9 1.89 -54.08 25.19
N PHE A 10 0.95 -53.13 25.12
CA PHE A 10 -0.16 -53.19 24.16
C PHE A 10 0.04 -52.15 23.07
N SER A 11 0.09 -52.68 21.85
CA SER A 11 0.08 -52.00 20.56
C SER A 11 -1.22 -51.20 20.35
N LEU A 12 -1.11 -49.98 19.85
CA LEU A 12 -2.22 -49.22 19.29
C LEU A 12 -1.95 -48.98 17.81
N ALA A 13 -2.87 -49.47 17.00
CA ALA A 13 -2.78 -49.57 15.55
C ALA A 13 -2.83 -48.21 14.86
N THR A 14 -2.03 -48.15 13.80
CA THR A 14 -1.87 -47.09 12.82
C THR A 14 -3.09 -47.00 11.90
N ALA A 15 -3.54 -45.78 11.59
CA ALA A 15 -4.36 -45.50 10.41
C ALA A 15 -3.96 -44.15 9.82
N ALA A 16 -3.17 -44.20 8.75
CA ALA A 16 -2.86 -43.06 7.88
C ALA A 16 -3.91 -43.00 6.76
N PRO A 17 -4.44 -41.81 6.40
CA PRO A 17 -5.24 -41.68 5.20
C PRO A 17 -4.34 -41.60 3.95
N VAL A 18 -4.67 -42.47 2.99
CA VAL A 18 -4.03 -42.66 1.70
C VAL A 18 -4.34 -41.47 0.77
N LEU A 19 -3.28 -40.82 0.28
CA LEU A 19 -3.29 -39.89 -0.85
C LEU A 19 -3.59 -40.65 -2.15
N GLN A 20 -4.73 -40.38 -2.78
CA GLN A 20 -4.96 -40.79 -4.17
C GLN A 20 -4.47 -39.69 -5.12
N HIS A 21 -3.37 -40.02 -5.80
CA HIS A 21 -2.77 -39.27 -6.88
C HIS A 21 -3.55 -39.57 -8.17
N GLN A 22 -4.28 -38.59 -8.70
CA GLN A 22 -4.69 -38.60 -10.12
C GLN A 22 -3.87 -37.54 -10.87
N GLN A 23 -2.95 -38.04 -11.69
CA GLN A 23 -2.29 -37.28 -12.75
C GLN A 23 -3.20 -37.25 -13.97
N ASN A 24 -3.38 -36.09 -14.58
CA ASN A 24 -3.54 -36.00 -16.02
C ASN A 24 -2.92 -34.69 -16.55
N PRO A 25 -2.36 -34.70 -17.78
CA PRO A 25 -1.31 -33.76 -18.17
C PRO A 25 -1.79 -32.65 -19.12
N SER A 26 -0.89 -31.68 -19.32
CA SER A 26 -0.78 -30.73 -20.44
C SER A 26 -1.68 -29.49 -20.46
N LEU A 27 -1.04 -28.32 -20.33
CA LEU A 27 -1.12 -27.21 -21.29
C LEU A 27 -0.04 -26.17 -20.94
N LEU A 28 1.13 -26.37 -21.53
CA LEU A 28 2.27 -25.47 -21.44
C LEU A 28 2.05 -24.37 -22.51
N VAL A 29 1.36 -23.29 -22.14
CA VAL A 29 1.24 -22.11 -23.00
C VAL A 29 2.48 -21.25 -22.77
N LYS A 30 3.46 -21.41 -23.68
CA LYS A 30 4.55 -20.44 -23.86
C LYS A 30 3.96 -19.16 -24.45
N LEU A 31 3.78 -18.13 -23.63
CA LEU A 31 3.58 -16.76 -24.11
C LEU A 31 4.93 -16.05 -24.18
N ASN A 32 5.57 -16.16 -25.35
CA ASN A 32 6.59 -15.21 -25.77
C ASN A 32 5.86 -13.93 -26.22
N LEU A 33 5.95 -12.86 -25.44
CA LEU A 33 5.50 -11.53 -25.88
C LEU A 33 6.65 -10.54 -25.76
N ASN A 34 7.23 -10.29 -26.92
CA ASN A 34 8.13 -9.19 -27.22
C ASN A 34 7.27 -7.91 -27.28
N PHE A 35 7.46 -6.95 -26.38
CA PHE A 35 6.87 -5.62 -26.51
C PHE A 35 7.95 -4.54 -26.44
N GLY A 36 8.61 -4.33 -27.59
CA GLY A 36 9.13 -3.03 -27.94
C GLY A 36 8.07 -2.28 -28.75
N ARG A 37 7.44 -1.25 -28.17
CA ARG A 37 6.84 -0.12 -28.92
C ARG A 37 6.41 0.99 -27.96
N LEU A 38 7.19 2.06 -27.93
CA LEU A 38 6.72 3.38 -27.49
C LEU A 38 5.50 3.79 -28.33
N ARG A 39 4.36 4.05 -27.69
CA ARG A 39 3.21 4.72 -28.33
C ARG A 39 3.13 6.18 -27.87
N ARG A 40 3.40 7.07 -28.82
CA ARG A 40 3.13 8.51 -28.76
C ARG A 40 1.61 8.71 -28.84
N VAL A 41 1.01 9.25 -27.79
CA VAL A 41 -0.42 9.64 -27.80
C VAL A 41 -0.57 10.94 -28.60
N MET A 42 -1.46 10.91 -29.60
CA MET A 42 -1.87 12.04 -30.42
C MET A 42 -3.27 12.45 -29.99
N VAL A 43 -3.44 13.68 -29.50
CA VAL A 43 -4.73 14.24 -29.10
C VAL A 43 -5.48 14.72 -30.35
N ASN A 44 -6.56 14.03 -30.72
CA ASN A 44 -7.46 14.49 -31.77
C ASN A 44 -8.59 15.34 -31.18
N LYS A 45 -8.59 16.63 -31.55
CA LYS A 45 -9.75 17.53 -31.43
C LYS A 45 -10.79 17.17 -32.48
N THR A 46 -11.99 16.81 -32.04
CA THR A 46 -13.20 16.91 -32.87
C THR A 46 -14.35 17.42 -32.01
N GLY A 47 -14.78 18.66 -32.29
CA GLY A 47 -15.93 19.28 -31.67
C GLY A 47 -17.23 18.91 -32.37
N ARG A 48 -18.31 18.80 -31.59
CA ARG A 48 -19.71 19.00 -32.01
C ARG A 48 -20.49 19.61 -30.84
N ASN A 49 -21.05 20.79 -31.12
CA ASN A 49 -22.11 21.49 -30.36
C ASN A 49 -23.41 20.67 -30.36
N VAL A 50 -24.44 20.81 -29.53
CA VAL A 50 -24.82 21.53 -28.29
C VAL A 50 -26.22 20.97 -27.97
N GLU A 51 -26.55 20.66 -26.70
CA GLU A 51 -27.80 21.13 -26.06
C GLU A 51 -27.71 20.88 -24.54
N PHE A 52 -27.29 21.89 -23.79
CA PHE A 52 -27.35 21.92 -22.33
C PHE A 52 -28.40 22.93 -21.91
N ALA A 53 -29.45 22.47 -21.25
CA ALA A 53 -30.42 23.32 -20.57
C ALA A 53 -29.80 23.83 -19.26
N VAL A 54 -29.37 25.10 -19.27
CA VAL A 54 -28.90 25.84 -18.09
C VAL A 54 -30.06 26.66 -17.52
N ARG A 55 -30.27 26.59 -16.21
CA ARG A 55 -30.93 27.66 -15.44
C ARG A 55 -29.92 28.33 -14.51
N SER A 56 -29.49 29.51 -14.98
CA SER A 56 -29.10 30.78 -14.33
C SER A 56 -29.24 30.98 -12.82
N VAL A 57 -28.55 31.88 -12.09
CA VAL A 57 -27.25 32.62 -12.08
C VAL A 57 -27.28 33.38 -10.71
N SER A 58 -26.15 33.64 -10.03
CA SER A 58 -25.68 35.00 -9.64
C SER A 58 -24.50 34.90 -8.64
N SER A 59 -23.41 35.69 -8.62
CA SER A 59 -22.58 36.48 -9.54
C SER A 59 -21.49 37.13 -8.66
N GLY A 60 -20.21 37.11 -9.08
CA GLY A 60 -19.06 37.87 -8.52
C GLY A 60 -18.35 37.19 -7.33
N ASP A 61 -17.03 37.01 -7.25
CA ASP A 61 -15.90 37.71 -7.87
C ASP A 61 -14.71 36.76 -8.15
N THR A 62 -13.92 37.16 -9.14
CA THR A 62 -12.62 36.62 -9.59
C THR A 62 -11.57 36.45 -8.48
N VAL A 63 -11.09 35.23 -8.21
CA VAL A 63 -9.68 34.91 -7.86
C VAL A 63 -9.38 33.45 -8.24
N GLY A 64 -8.29 33.24 -8.99
CA GLY A 64 -7.60 31.94 -9.09
C GLY A 64 -8.20 30.96 -10.10
N SER A 65 -7.52 30.79 -11.24
CA SER A 65 -7.61 29.57 -12.03
C SER A 65 -7.04 28.41 -11.21
N SER A 66 -7.80 27.88 -10.25
CA SER A 66 -7.54 26.55 -9.72
C SER A 66 -7.87 25.59 -10.86
N VAL A 67 -6.84 24.98 -11.44
CA VAL A 67 -7.05 23.84 -12.31
C VAL A 67 -7.72 22.80 -11.41
N GLN A 68 -9.02 22.59 -11.60
CA GLN A 68 -9.77 21.62 -10.83
C GLN A 68 -9.22 20.24 -11.22
N PHE A 69 -8.32 19.69 -10.39
CA PHE A 69 -7.76 18.36 -10.58
C PHE A 69 -8.86 17.33 -10.26
N ASP A 70 -9.73 17.09 -11.23
CA ASP A 70 -10.83 16.15 -11.10
C ASP A 70 -10.43 14.77 -11.62
N VAL A 71 -9.56 14.08 -10.87
CA VAL A 71 -9.22 12.67 -11.14
C VAL A 71 -10.43 11.79 -10.79
N PRO A 72 -10.91 10.94 -11.72
CA PRO A 72 -12.01 10.00 -11.48
C PRO A 72 -11.55 8.80 -10.65
N PHE A 73 -12.49 8.10 -10.03
CA PHE A 73 -12.20 6.81 -9.40
C PHE A 73 -11.75 5.79 -10.46
N PRO A 74 -10.66 5.02 -10.23
CA PRO A 74 -10.11 4.12 -11.23
C PRO A 74 -11.07 2.96 -11.57
N GLY A 75 -11.09 2.55 -12.83
CA GLY A 75 -11.87 1.40 -13.30
C GLY A 75 -11.25 0.05 -12.96
N ASP A 76 -9.92 -0.01 -12.90
CA ASP A 76 -9.12 -1.20 -12.62
C ASP A 76 -7.77 -0.85 -11.96
N TYR A 77 -6.93 -1.85 -11.69
CA TYR A 77 -5.63 -1.66 -11.06
C TYR A 77 -4.59 -1.01 -12.00
N GLU A 78 -4.73 -1.15 -13.32
CA GLU A 78 -3.82 -0.49 -14.26
C GLU A 78 -4.04 1.03 -14.19
N GLU A 79 -5.29 1.47 -14.29
CA GLU A 79 -5.64 2.89 -14.14
C GLU A 79 -5.28 3.42 -12.75
N LEU A 80 -5.50 2.63 -11.69
CA LEU A 80 -5.10 2.99 -10.34
C LEU A 80 -3.60 3.25 -10.24
N LEU A 81 -2.76 2.37 -10.79
CA LEU A 81 -1.31 2.49 -10.73
C LEU A 81 -0.79 3.66 -11.57
N ASP A 82 -1.42 3.95 -12.71
CA ASP A 82 -1.14 5.14 -13.50
C ASP A 82 -1.45 6.41 -12.68
N GLN A 83 -2.64 6.50 -12.07
CA GLN A 83 -3.02 7.63 -11.22
C GLN A 83 -2.08 7.80 -10.02
N ALA A 84 -1.75 6.71 -9.32
CA ALA A 84 -0.83 6.73 -8.19
C ALA A 84 0.58 7.17 -8.60
N THR A 85 1.04 6.74 -9.78
CA THR A 85 2.34 7.12 -10.34
C THR A 85 2.38 8.60 -10.68
N GLU A 86 1.37 9.12 -11.37
CA GLU A 86 1.27 10.54 -11.71
C GLU A 86 1.21 11.41 -10.46
N ALA A 87 0.40 11.02 -9.47
CA ALA A 87 0.29 11.70 -8.18
C ALA A 87 1.64 11.73 -7.43
N THR A 88 2.34 10.59 -7.40
CA THR A 88 3.67 10.50 -6.78
C THR A 88 4.70 11.35 -7.52
N GLN A 89 4.70 11.35 -8.85
CA GLN A 89 5.60 12.20 -9.64
C GLN A 89 5.34 13.69 -9.41
N ALA A 90 4.08 14.10 -9.25
CA ALA A 90 3.74 15.47 -8.86
C ALA A 90 4.27 15.79 -7.46
N ALA A 91 4.00 14.94 -6.46
CA ALA A 91 4.50 15.10 -5.10
C ALA A 91 6.04 15.20 -5.03
N LEU A 92 6.75 14.36 -5.79
CA LEU A 92 8.21 14.39 -5.89
C LEU A 92 8.73 15.70 -6.52
N LYS A 93 8.04 16.24 -7.52
CA LYS A 93 8.38 17.54 -8.13
C LYS A 93 8.18 18.69 -7.16
N ASP A 94 7.17 18.59 -6.30
CA ASP A 94 6.87 19.57 -5.25
C ASP A 94 7.79 19.43 -4.01
N GLY A 95 8.72 18.47 -4.04
CA GLY A 95 9.75 18.29 -3.02
C GLY A 95 9.29 17.53 -1.79
N LEU A 96 8.17 16.81 -1.87
CA LEU A 96 7.67 16.01 -0.75
C LEU A 96 8.61 14.82 -0.49
N GLN A 97 9.03 14.67 0.77
CA GLN A 97 10.00 13.65 1.17
C GLN A 97 9.39 12.38 1.73
N LEU A 98 8.21 12.47 2.35
CA LEU A 98 7.55 11.36 3.00
C LEU A 98 6.13 11.25 2.48
N MET A 99 5.81 10.13 1.86
CA MET A 99 4.56 9.93 1.15
C MET A 99 3.88 8.63 1.58
N GLU A 100 2.56 8.63 1.55
CA GLU A 100 1.71 7.46 1.76
C GLU A 100 0.90 7.14 0.51
N ILE A 101 0.90 5.86 0.15
CA ILE A 101 0.01 5.26 -0.85
C ILE A 101 -0.75 4.15 -0.15
N GLU A 102 -2.08 4.19 -0.19
CA GLU A 102 -2.94 3.19 0.44
C GLU A 102 -4.13 2.87 -0.46
N PHE A 103 -4.35 1.61 -0.78
CA PHE A 103 -5.55 1.19 -1.52
C PHE A 103 -5.83 -0.31 -1.32
N PRO A 104 -7.09 -0.75 -1.51
CA PRO A 104 -7.44 -2.16 -1.32
C PRO A 104 -6.71 -3.06 -2.31
N THR A 105 -6.26 -4.23 -1.84
CA THR A 105 -5.54 -5.22 -2.66
C THR A 105 -6.37 -6.45 -3.02
N ALA A 106 -7.50 -6.67 -2.34
CA ALA A 106 -8.44 -7.76 -2.62
C ALA A 106 -9.51 -7.40 -3.69
N GLY A 107 -9.29 -6.29 -4.42
CA GLY A 107 -10.21 -5.73 -5.42
C GLY A 107 -10.57 -4.28 -5.11
N LEU A 108 -10.76 -3.44 -6.14
CA LEU A 108 -11.06 -2.00 -5.97
C LEU A 108 -12.30 -1.69 -5.12
N GLY A 109 -13.26 -2.62 -5.07
CA GLY A 109 -14.48 -2.49 -4.27
C GLY A 109 -14.41 -3.20 -2.90
N SER A 110 -13.31 -3.85 -2.57
CA SER A 110 -13.15 -4.54 -1.29
C SER A 110 -12.99 -3.52 -0.18
N VAL A 111 -13.48 -3.84 1.01
CA VAL A 111 -13.26 -3.02 2.20
C VAL A 111 -12.21 -3.67 3.11
N PRO A 112 -11.69 -2.95 4.12
CA PRO A 112 -10.75 -3.55 5.07
C PRO A 112 -11.29 -4.85 5.69
N GLY A 113 -10.47 -5.90 5.65
CA GLY A 113 -10.81 -7.24 6.15
C GLY A 113 -11.54 -8.16 5.18
N ASP A 114 -11.82 -7.72 3.93
CA ASP A 114 -12.29 -8.64 2.87
C ASP A 114 -11.17 -9.52 2.32
N GLY A 115 -9.91 -9.09 2.42
CA GLY A 115 -8.75 -9.92 2.14
C GLY A 115 -8.30 -10.70 3.37
N GLU A 116 -7.90 -11.96 3.18
CA GLU A 116 -7.18 -12.71 4.20
C GLU A 116 -5.68 -12.37 4.08
N GLY A 117 -5.04 -11.99 5.20
CA GLY A 117 -3.76 -11.25 5.22
C GLY A 117 -2.62 -11.76 4.31
N GLY A 118 -2.49 -13.07 4.07
CA GLY A 118 -1.46 -13.60 3.16
C GLY A 118 -1.66 -13.23 1.68
N ILE A 119 -2.92 -13.05 1.26
CA ILE A 119 -3.28 -12.62 -0.10
C ILE A 119 -2.97 -11.13 -0.26
N GLU A 120 -3.25 -10.34 0.76
CA GLU A 120 -3.04 -8.88 0.74
C GLU A 120 -1.55 -8.51 0.68
N MET A 121 -0.69 -9.23 1.40
CA MET A 121 0.77 -9.03 1.36
C MET A 121 1.35 -9.40 -0.01
N THR A 122 0.95 -10.56 -0.56
CA THR A 122 1.41 -11.01 -1.89
C THR A 122 0.91 -10.06 -2.98
N GLY A 123 -0.35 -9.62 -2.89
CA GLY A 123 -0.94 -8.63 -3.81
C GLY A 123 -0.22 -7.28 -3.71
N SER A 124 0.00 -6.77 -2.49
CA SER A 124 0.76 -5.53 -2.27
C SER A 124 2.16 -5.63 -2.86
N MET A 125 2.87 -6.75 -2.70
CA MET A 125 4.19 -6.95 -3.28
C MET A 125 4.19 -6.85 -4.81
N GLN A 126 3.19 -7.44 -5.48
CA GLN A 126 3.04 -7.34 -6.94
C GLN A 126 2.74 -5.90 -7.37
N LEU A 127 1.79 -5.24 -6.69
CA LEU A 127 1.42 -3.85 -6.96
C LEU A 127 2.59 -2.88 -6.74
N ILE A 128 3.39 -3.08 -5.69
CA ILE A 128 4.62 -2.31 -5.46
C ILE A 128 5.59 -2.50 -6.63
N ARG A 129 5.72 -3.73 -7.16
CA ARG A 129 6.60 -4.00 -8.29
C ARG A 129 6.15 -3.25 -9.54
N GLU A 130 4.88 -3.37 -9.89
CA GLU A 130 4.30 -2.72 -11.06
C GLU A 130 4.38 -1.19 -10.94
N PHE A 131 4.04 -0.65 -9.77
CA PHE A 131 4.24 0.76 -9.45
C PHE A 131 5.70 1.20 -9.63
N CYS A 132 6.66 0.42 -9.14
CA CYS A 132 8.08 0.72 -9.29
C CYS A 132 8.52 0.72 -10.76
N ASP A 133 8.00 -0.19 -11.58
CA ASP A 133 8.31 -0.24 -13.02
C ASP A 133 7.74 0.96 -13.79
N LEU A 134 6.63 1.54 -13.33
CA LEU A 134 6.05 2.76 -13.90
C LEU A 134 6.76 4.03 -13.40
N LEU A 135 7.05 4.11 -12.11
CA LEU A 135 7.62 5.31 -11.48
C LEU A 135 9.13 5.47 -11.74
N ILE A 136 9.89 4.36 -11.70
CA ILE A 136 11.35 4.40 -11.59
C ILE A 136 11.98 4.09 -12.94
N VAL A 137 12.68 5.07 -13.49
CA VAL A 137 13.49 4.86 -14.70
C VAL A 137 14.61 3.83 -14.44
N PRO A 138 14.96 2.97 -15.42
CA PRO A 138 15.90 1.86 -15.21
C PRO A 138 17.24 2.27 -14.59
N GLU A 139 17.76 3.46 -14.92
CA GLU A 139 19.02 3.99 -14.40
C GLU A 139 18.99 4.28 -12.89
N LYS A 140 17.79 4.51 -12.34
CA LYS A 140 17.58 4.76 -10.92
C LYS A 140 17.22 3.50 -10.14
N ALA A 141 16.97 2.36 -10.80
CA ALA A 141 16.56 1.13 -10.12
C ALA A 141 17.56 0.68 -9.05
N THR A 142 18.87 0.78 -9.32
CA THR A 142 19.94 0.44 -8.36
C THR A 142 20.11 1.46 -7.22
N ARG A 143 19.43 2.60 -7.32
CA ARG A 143 19.40 3.69 -6.33
C ARG A 143 18.08 3.71 -5.56
N THR A 144 17.15 2.83 -5.90
CA THR A 144 15.93 2.60 -5.13
C THR A 144 16.08 1.36 -4.27
N ARG A 145 15.75 1.49 -2.99
CA ARG A 145 15.70 0.39 -2.04
C ARG A 145 14.29 0.16 -1.53
N ILE A 146 13.88 -1.10 -1.56
CA ILE A 146 12.55 -1.55 -1.15
C ILE A 146 12.72 -2.36 0.13
N PHE A 147 12.04 -1.92 1.19
CA PHE A 147 12.00 -2.59 2.48
C PHE A 147 10.70 -3.39 2.59
N PHE A 148 10.82 -4.68 2.87
CA PHE A 148 9.71 -5.54 3.27
C PHE A 148 9.70 -5.74 4.79
N PRO A 149 8.59 -6.18 5.40
CA PRO A 149 8.52 -6.39 6.85
C PRO A 149 9.62 -7.32 7.38
N GLU A 150 9.82 -8.47 6.73
CA GLU A 150 10.75 -9.51 7.20
C GLU A 150 11.70 -10.07 6.11
N ALA A 151 12.78 -10.70 6.58
CA ALA A 151 13.78 -11.34 5.71
C ALA A 151 13.21 -12.45 4.81
N ASN A 152 12.22 -13.20 5.30
CA ASN A 152 11.58 -14.26 4.52
C ASN A 152 10.81 -13.69 3.32
N GLU A 153 10.20 -12.52 3.49
CA GLU A 153 9.49 -11.83 2.40
C GLU A 153 10.45 -11.29 1.37
N VAL A 154 11.63 -10.79 1.77
CA VAL A 154 12.69 -10.43 0.81
C VAL A 154 13.11 -11.64 -0.03
N GLN A 155 13.28 -12.81 0.60
CA GLN A 155 13.63 -14.02 -0.13
C GLN A 155 12.52 -14.45 -1.09
N PHE A 156 11.26 -14.34 -0.66
CA PHE A 156 10.11 -14.62 -1.50
C PHE A 156 10.05 -13.64 -2.68
N ALA A 157 10.11 -12.33 -2.43
CA ALA A 157 10.12 -11.27 -3.43
C ALA A 157 11.18 -11.48 -4.50
N ARG A 158 12.42 -11.82 -4.12
CA ARG A 158 13.51 -12.12 -5.06
C ARG A 158 13.24 -13.33 -5.95
N LYS A 159 12.47 -14.30 -5.46
CA LYS A 159 12.09 -15.51 -6.22
C LYS A 159 10.81 -15.31 -7.04
N SER A 160 10.00 -14.30 -6.71
CA SER A 160 8.70 -14.03 -7.33
C SER A 160 8.71 -12.68 -8.06
N ALA A 161 7.99 -11.67 -7.56
CA ALA A 161 7.71 -10.40 -8.24
C ALA A 161 8.96 -9.57 -8.60
N PHE A 162 10.02 -9.71 -7.81
CA PHE A 162 11.28 -8.97 -8.02
C PHE A 162 12.38 -9.81 -8.65
N GLY A 163 12.06 -11.00 -9.17
CA GLY A 163 12.99 -11.82 -9.94
C GLY A 163 13.57 -11.06 -11.13
N GLY A 164 14.90 -11.05 -11.26
CA GLY A 164 15.60 -10.35 -12.34
C GLY A 164 15.59 -8.81 -12.24
N SER A 165 15.05 -8.24 -11.18
CA SER A 165 15.07 -6.79 -10.96
C SER A 165 16.44 -6.30 -10.52
N SER A 166 16.75 -5.04 -10.85
CA SER A 166 17.90 -4.30 -10.31
C SER A 166 17.59 -3.53 -9.02
N PHE A 167 16.34 -3.56 -8.54
CA PHE A 167 15.97 -2.94 -7.27
C PHE A 167 16.72 -3.59 -6.10
N LYS A 168 17.15 -2.77 -5.14
CA LYS A 168 17.75 -3.26 -3.89
C LYS A 168 16.61 -3.68 -2.95
N LEU A 169 16.59 -4.94 -2.52
CA LEU A 169 15.59 -5.43 -1.57
C LEU A 169 16.22 -5.67 -0.20
N ASP A 170 15.59 -5.14 0.84
CA ASP A 170 15.99 -5.27 2.24
C ASP A 170 14.74 -5.43 3.12
N TYR A 171 14.91 -5.54 4.43
CA TYR A 171 13.79 -5.76 5.36
C TYR A 171 13.90 -4.92 6.63
N LEU A 172 12.74 -4.65 7.25
CA LEU A 172 12.62 -3.84 8.48
C LEU A 172 13.01 -4.64 9.73
N THR A 173 12.53 -5.87 9.87
CA THR A 173 12.72 -6.67 11.08
C THR A 173 13.38 -8.03 10.79
N LYS A 174 14.40 -8.41 11.58
CA LYS A 174 14.94 -9.77 11.52
C LYS A 174 13.91 -10.74 12.14
N PRO A 175 13.68 -11.93 11.57
CA PRO A 175 12.94 -12.96 12.27
C PRO A 175 13.69 -13.31 13.57
N SER A 176 12.96 -13.21 14.67
CA SER A 176 13.40 -13.32 16.07
C SER A 176 13.93 -14.70 16.49
N PHE A 177 14.63 -15.46 15.63
CA PHE A 177 15.14 -16.78 16.01
C PHE A 177 16.24 -16.72 17.09
N PHE A 178 16.88 -15.56 17.30
CA PHE A 178 17.83 -15.31 18.38
C PHE A 178 17.28 -14.48 19.54
N GLN A 179 16.07 -13.92 19.41
CA GLN A 179 15.42 -13.22 20.51
C GLN A 179 14.94 -14.22 21.58
N ASP A 180 14.64 -15.45 21.18
CA ASP A 180 14.41 -16.59 22.07
C ASP A 180 15.70 -17.11 22.76
N PHE A 181 16.89 -16.66 22.33
CA PHE A 181 18.18 -17.11 22.87
C PHE A 181 19.06 -15.98 23.44
N GLY A 182 18.55 -14.76 23.59
CA GLY A 182 19.23 -13.70 24.35
C GLY A 182 20.43 -13.02 23.66
N PHE A 183 20.63 -13.21 22.35
CA PHE A 183 21.65 -12.49 21.57
C PHE A 183 20.99 -11.48 20.64
N VAL A 184 20.92 -10.21 21.08
CA VAL A 184 20.33 -9.12 20.30
C VAL A 184 21.44 -8.38 19.53
N GLU A 185 21.71 -8.80 18.30
CA GLU A 185 22.35 -7.90 17.34
C GLU A 185 21.30 -6.90 16.83
N ASN A 186 21.22 -5.74 17.49
CA ASN A 186 20.47 -4.58 17.00
C ASN A 186 21.19 -4.00 15.78
N VAL A 187 20.88 -4.52 14.59
CA VAL A 187 21.32 -3.89 13.33
C VAL A 187 20.51 -2.61 13.16
N LYS A 188 21.18 -1.45 13.13
CA LYS A 188 20.51 -0.15 12.95
C LYS A 188 20.12 0.03 11.48
N MET A 189 19.07 0.81 11.22
CA MET A 189 18.64 1.05 9.83
C MET A 189 19.70 1.78 8.99
N VAL A 190 20.52 2.63 9.61
CA VAL A 190 21.66 3.28 8.96
C VAL A 190 22.69 2.31 8.39
N ASP A 191 22.85 1.13 8.99
CA ASP A 191 23.82 0.14 8.53
C ASP A 191 23.32 -0.61 7.27
N ARG A 192 22.03 -0.53 6.99
CA ARG A 192 21.36 -1.16 5.83
C ARG A 192 21.26 -0.24 4.62
N VAL A 193 21.16 1.06 4.87
CA VAL A 193 21.08 2.09 3.85
C VAL A 193 22.48 2.41 3.33
N LYS A 194 22.59 2.67 2.03
CA LYS A 194 23.84 3.11 1.40
C LYS A 194 23.75 4.56 0.96
N GLU A 195 24.91 5.20 0.82
CA GLU A 195 24.98 6.61 0.44
C GLU A 195 24.30 6.89 -0.91
N GLU A 196 24.45 5.98 -1.87
CA GLU A 196 23.90 6.13 -3.22
C GLU A 196 22.39 5.90 -3.33
N ASP A 197 21.73 5.43 -2.27
CA ASP A 197 20.27 5.24 -2.25
C ASP A 197 19.59 6.63 -2.28
N GLU A 198 18.62 6.81 -3.19
CA GLU A 198 17.87 8.07 -3.37
C GLU A 198 16.41 7.94 -2.93
N LEU A 199 15.79 6.77 -3.16
CA LEU A 199 14.38 6.52 -2.88
C LEU A 199 14.22 5.25 -2.05
N PHE A 200 13.42 5.35 -1.00
CA PHE A 200 12.99 4.22 -0.18
C PHE A 200 11.52 3.92 -0.43
N ILE A 201 11.20 2.66 -0.73
CA ILE A 201 9.82 2.15 -0.73
C ILE A 201 9.69 1.22 0.47
N VAL A 202 8.72 1.46 1.33
CA VAL A 202 8.41 0.59 2.47
C VAL A 202 7.11 -0.13 2.17
N GLY A 203 7.19 -1.43 1.93
CA GLY A 203 6.03 -2.27 1.64
C GLY A 203 5.35 -2.71 2.93
N TYR A 204 4.08 -2.34 3.05
CA TYR A 204 3.08 -2.90 3.96
C TYR A 204 3.53 -3.19 5.41
N PRO A 205 4.08 -2.20 6.14
CA PRO A 205 4.62 -2.38 7.50
C PRO A 205 3.54 -2.49 8.60
N TYR A 206 2.54 -3.38 8.45
CA TYR A 206 1.39 -3.48 9.35
C TYR A 206 1.26 -4.80 10.11
N PHE A 207 2.09 -5.81 9.83
CA PHE A 207 1.95 -7.12 10.48
C PHE A 207 2.38 -7.06 11.94
N ASN A 208 3.48 -6.34 12.21
CA ASN A 208 4.02 -6.12 13.55
C ASN A 208 4.12 -4.63 13.86
N VAL A 209 3.64 -4.21 15.04
CA VAL A 209 3.73 -2.82 15.50
C VAL A 209 5.17 -2.29 15.54
N ASN A 210 6.17 -3.17 15.68
CA ASN A 210 7.57 -2.79 15.65
C ASN A 210 8.04 -2.34 14.27
N GLU A 211 7.43 -2.83 13.18
CA GLU A 211 7.78 -2.44 11.81
C GLU A 211 7.64 -0.93 11.63
N MET A 212 6.51 -0.35 12.06
CA MET A 212 6.30 1.10 12.00
C MET A 212 7.27 1.92 12.85
N LEU A 213 7.78 1.36 13.95
CA LEU A 213 8.82 2.02 14.75
C LEU A 213 10.16 2.04 14.01
N VAL A 214 10.48 0.95 13.29
CA VAL A 214 11.66 0.88 12.42
C VAL A 214 11.52 1.82 11.23
N VAL A 215 10.31 2.00 10.69
CA VAL A 215 10.03 3.01 9.63
C VAL A 215 10.30 4.43 10.13
N GLU A 216 9.89 4.75 11.36
CA GLU A 216 10.21 6.05 11.97
C GLU A 216 11.73 6.24 12.16
N GLU A 217 12.44 5.19 12.60
CA GLU A 217 13.90 5.20 12.71
C GLU A 217 14.56 5.44 11.35
N LEU A 218 14.16 4.69 10.32
CA LEU A 218 14.64 4.84 8.94
C LEU A 218 14.42 6.27 8.42
N TYR A 219 13.21 6.82 8.62
CA TYR A 219 12.92 8.20 8.23
C TYR A 219 13.87 9.18 8.92
N ARG A 220 13.98 9.09 10.25
CA ARG A 220 14.79 10.03 11.05
C ARG A 220 16.26 9.99 10.65
N GLU A 221 16.79 8.80 10.39
CA GLU A 221 18.23 8.60 10.25
C GLU A 221 18.71 8.66 8.78
N ALA A 222 17.86 8.27 7.82
CA ALA A 222 18.24 8.23 6.41
C ALA A 222 17.58 9.31 5.54
N VAL A 223 16.43 9.87 5.95
CA VAL A 223 15.57 10.71 5.08
C VAL A 223 15.50 12.15 5.56
N ALA A 224 15.13 12.38 6.83
CA ALA A 224 14.73 13.69 7.34
C ALA A 224 15.77 14.81 7.19
N ALA A 225 17.06 14.46 7.17
CA ALA A 225 18.17 15.42 7.02
C ALA A 225 18.89 15.31 5.67
N THR A 226 18.31 14.61 4.70
CA THR A 226 18.91 14.37 3.38
C THR A 226 17.96 14.81 2.27
N ALA A 227 18.36 14.64 1.01
CA ALA A 227 17.48 14.85 -0.15
C ALA A 227 16.70 13.58 -0.54
N ARG A 228 16.83 12.49 0.22
CA ARG A 228 16.17 11.22 -0.08
C ARG A 228 14.67 11.32 0.14
N GLN A 229 13.93 10.44 -0.52
CA GLN A 229 12.48 10.33 -0.40
C GLN A 229 12.10 8.94 0.14
N MET A 230 10.95 8.86 0.80
CA MET A 230 10.37 7.63 1.31
C MET A 230 8.88 7.55 0.99
N ILE A 231 8.45 6.42 0.46
CA ILE A 231 7.05 6.09 0.17
C ILE A 231 6.66 4.89 1.02
N ILE A 232 5.62 5.01 1.83
CA ILE A 232 5.00 3.90 2.55
C ILE A 232 3.81 3.42 1.72
N PHE A 233 3.77 2.12 1.42
CA PHE A 233 2.80 1.52 0.52
C PHE A 233 1.94 0.51 1.27
N ASN A 234 0.61 0.68 1.28
CA ASN A 234 -0.37 -0.19 1.95
C ASN A 234 0.00 -0.49 3.41
N GLY A 235 0.24 0.55 4.21
CA GLY A 235 0.73 0.43 5.58
C GLY A 235 -0.33 0.29 6.65
N GLU A 236 -1.63 0.26 6.31
CA GLU A 236 -2.75 0.24 7.25
C GLU A 236 -2.65 1.32 8.36
N LEU A 237 -2.11 2.49 8.02
CA LEU A 237 -1.76 3.52 9.00
C LEU A 237 -2.98 4.06 9.74
N ASP A 238 -4.18 3.90 9.17
CA ASP A 238 -5.44 4.26 9.80
C ASP A 238 -5.71 3.51 11.10
N ARG A 239 -5.19 2.28 11.27
CA ARG A 239 -5.30 1.57 12.56
C ARG A 239 -4.59 2.36 13.67
N ILE A 240 -3.46 2.97 13.35
CA ILE A 240 -2.72 3.80 14.29
C ILE A 240 -3.44 5.14 14.49
N ARG A 241 -3.85 5.80 13.40
CA ARG A 241 -4.57 7.09 13.44
C ARG A 241 -5.90 7.01 14.21
N SER A 242 -6.63 5.91 14.07
CA SER A 242 -7.94 5.70 14.71
C SER A 242 -7.83 5.31 16.18
N GLY A 243 -6.61 5.11 16.71
CA GLY A 243 -6.39 4.65 18.08
C GLY A 243 -6.73 3.17 18.31
N TYR A 244 -6.68 2.33 17.26
CA TYR A 244 -6.86 0.87 17.40
C TYR A 244 -5.89 0.29 18.44
N TYR A 245 -4.66 0.82 18.49
CA TYR A 245 -3.66 0.48 19.50
C TYR A 245 -3.75 1.45 20.69
N PRO A 246 -4.23 1.00 21.86
CA PRO A 246 -4.41 1.90 23.00
C PRO A 246 -3.05 2.45 23.47
N SER A 247 -2.98 3.78 23.65
CA SER A 247 -1.72 4.48 23.94
C SER A 247 -1.05 4.06 25.25
N PHE A 248 -1.82 3.55 26.23
CA PHE A 248 -1.27 3.02 27.49
C PHE A 248 -0.41 1.77 27.26
N PHE A 249 -0.80 0.90 26.33
CA PHE A 249 -0.06 -0.32 25.99
C PHE A 249 0.98 -0.11 24.88
N TYR A 250 0.72 0.82 23.96
CA TYR A 250 1.57 1.11 22.81
C TYR A 250 1.99 2.60 22.74
N PRO A 251 2.69 3.13 23.75
CA PRO A 251 3.01 4.56 23.82
C PRO A 251 3.93 5.02 22.69
N LYS A 252 4.87 4.18 22.26
CA LYS A 252 5.76 4.48 21.11
C LYS A 252 4.98 4.59 19.80
N LEU A 253 4.02 3.70 19.58
CA LEU A 253 3.20 3.71 18.37
C LEU A 253 2.27 4.93 18.35
N SER A 254 1.68 5.27 19.50
CA SER A 254 0.87 6.49 19.66
C SER A 254 1.68 7.77 19.42
N ALA A 255 2.97 7.78 19.74
CA ALA A 255 3.85 8.92 19.47
C ALA A 255 4.00 9.22 17.97
N LEU A 256 3.84 8.23 17.08
CA LEU A 256 3.92 8.42 15.62
C LEU A 256 2.96 9.46 15.09
N SER A 257 1.76 9.58 15.69
CA SER A 257 0.77 10.60 15.35
C SER A 257 1.27 12.03 15.59
N LYS A 258 2.33 12.20 16.39
CA LYS A 258 2.96 13.50 16.68
C LYS A 258 4.32 13.67 16.01
N THR A 259 4.98 12.59 15.59
CA THR A 259 6.37 12.61 15.13
C THR A 259 6.53 12.34 13.63
N LEU A 260 5.89 11.29 13.11
CA LEU A 260 6.04 10.81 11.73
C LEU A 260 4.87 11.25 10.86
N PHE A 261 3.63 10.98 11.27
CA PHE A 261 2.45 11.21 10.45
C PHE A 261 2.23 12.68 10.05
N PRO A 262 2.49 13.68 10.91
CA PRO A 262 2.35 15.09 10.50
C PRO A 262 3.32 15.53 9.40
N LYS A 263 4.36 14.74 9.09
CA LYS A 263 5.36 15.03 8.06
C LYS A 263 5.08 14.31 6.74
N MET A 264 4.05 13.47 6.72
CA MET A 264 3.73 12.58 5.62
C MET A 264 2.56 13.16 4.82
N GLU A 265 2.71 13.19 3.50
CA GLU A 265 1.62 13.54 2.60
C GLU A 265 0.99 12.26 2.04
N THR A 266 -0.34 12.14 2.09
CA THR A 266 -1.03 11.05 1.42
C THR A 266 -1.19 11.39 -0.06
N VAL A 267 -0.40 10.73 -0.91
CA VAL A 267 -0.36 11.04 -2.35
C VAL A 267 -1.43 10.31 -3.13
N TYR A 268 -1.79 9.10 -2.70
CA TYR A 268 -2.86 8.33 -3.31
C TYR A 268 -3.55 7.46 -2.26
N TYR A 269 -4.88 7.51 -2.21
CA TYR A 269 -5.64 6.84 -1.15
C TYR A 269 -7.01 6.36 -1.64
N ILE A 270 -7.35 5.11 -1.32
CA ILE A 270 -8.68 4.54 -1.48
C ILE A 270 -9.07 3.79 -0.21
N HIS A 271 -10.17 4.21 0.43
CA HIS A 271 -10.78 3.48 1.54
C HIS A 271 -12.28 3.32 1.32
N ASN A 272 -12.74 2.07 1.23
CA ASN A 272 -14.13 1.74 1.00
C ASN A 272 -14.89 1.51 2.31
N PHE A 273 -16.09 2.05 2.38
CA PHE A 273 -17.01 1.92 3.51
C PHE A 273 -18.16 0.98 3.15
N LYS A 274 -18.42 0.00 4.02
CA LYS A 274 -19.60 -0.89 3.93
C LYS A 274 -20.86 -0.22 4.45
N GLY A 275 -22.01 -0.77 4.06
CA GLY A 275 -23.32 -0.46 4.63
C GLY A 275 -24.29 0.16 3.63
N ARG A 276 -25.49 0.47 4.11
CA ARG A 276 -26.59 1.05 3.30
C ARG A 276 -26.18 2.36 2.61
N ASN A 277 -25.37 3.17 3.30
CA ASN A 277 -24.84 4.42 2.81
C ASN A 277 -23.34 4.30 2.49
N GLY A 278 -22.89 3.11 2.05
CA GLY A 278 -21.49 2.86 1.71
C GLY A 278 -20.96 3.83 0.65
N GLY A 279 -19.64 3.96 0.59
CA GLY A 279 -18.95 4.88 -0.30
C GLY A 279 -17.45 4.70 -0.21
N THR A 280 -16.70 5.66 -0.73
CA THR A 280 -15.24 5.57 -0.81
C THR A 280 -14.63 6.92 -0.46
N LEU A 281 -13.69 6.95 0.49
CA LEU A 281 -12.78 8.07 0.66
C LEU A 281 -11.64 7.92 -0.35
N PHE A 282 -11.44 8.95 -1.17
CA PHE A 282 -10.50 8.95 -2.28
C PHE A 282 -9.59 10.18 -2.23
N ARG A 283 -8.30 9.99 -2.50
CA ARG A 283 -7.31 11.06 -2.69
C ARG A 283 -6.43 10.71 -3.87
N CYS A 284 -6.18 11.71 -4.72
CA CYS A 284 -5.14 11.66 -5.75
C CYS A 284 -4.47 13.04 -5.79
N TYR A 285 -3.24 13.13 -5.29
CA TYR A 285 -2.47 14.37 -5.22
C TYR A 285 -2.25 14.96 -6.63
N PRO A 286 -2.31 16.30 -6.80
CA PRO A 286 -2.52 17.34 -5.80
C PRO A 286 -4.00 17.69 -5.55
N GLY A 287 -4.94 16.86 -6.01
CA GLY A 287 -6.37 17.10 -5.82
C GLY A 287 -6.83 16.93 -4.36
N PRO A 288 -8.02 17.48 -4.00
CA PRO A 288 -8.55 17.40 -2.64
C PRO A 288 -8.94 15.98 -2.26
N TRP A 289 -9.19 15.75 -0.97
CA TRP A 289 -9.89 14.56 -0.51
C TRP A 289 -11.33 14.60 -0.99
N LYS A 290 -11.83 13.46 -1.50
CA LYS A 290 -13.19 13.30 -1.99
C LYS A 290 -13.86 12.14 -1.29
N VAL A 291 -15.12 12.32 -0.92
CA VAL A 291 -15.99 11.19 -0.56
C VAL A 291 -16.87 10.91 -1.77
N LEU A 292 -16.76 9.70 -2.28
CA LEU A 292 -17.46 9.24 -3.47
C LEU A 292 -18.54 8.23 -3.07
N ARG A 293 -19.70 8.32 -3.72
CA ARG A 293 -20.76 7.31 -3.61
C ARG A 293 -20.93 6.61 -4.94
N ARG A 294 -21.03 5.28 -4.91
CA ARG A 294 -21.31 4.47 -6.08
C ARG A 294 -22.81 4.51 -6.40
N MET A 295 -23.16 5.00 -7.60
CA MET A 295 -24.51 4.97 -8.16
C MET A 295 -24.49 4.10 -9.42
N GLY A 296 -24.79 2.81 -9.26
CA GLY A 296 -24.68 1.83 -10.34
C GLY A 296 -23.22 1.60 -10.76
N SER A 297 -22.88 1.99 -11.99
CA SER A 297 -21.52 1.90 -12.54
C SER A 297 -20.70 3.18 -12.39
N ARG A 298 -21.27 4.26 -11.83
CA ARG A 298 -20.61 5.57 -11.75
C ARG A 298 -20.33 5.94 -10.29
N TYR A 299 -19.25 6.68 -10.08
CA TYR A 299 -18.94 7.31 -8.81
C TYR A 299 -19.34 8.79 -8.86
N VAL A 300 -20.05 9.26 -7.84
CA VAL A 300 -20.45 10.65 -7.68
C VAL A 300 -19.77 11.21 -6.44
N CYS A 301 -19.09 12.35 -6.58
CA CYS A 301 -18.51 13.06 -5.46
C CYS A 301 -19.63 13.70 -4.63
N VAL A 302 -19.73 13.32 -3.35
CA VAL A 302 -20.74 13.84 -2.42
C VAL A 302 -20.16 14.85 -1.43
N HIS A 303 -18.84 14.85 -1.24
CA HIS A 303 -18.13 15.79 -0.37
C HIS A 303 -16.68 15.93 -0.80
N GLN A 304 -16.09 17.11 -0.61
CA GLN A 304 -14.68 17.37 -0.88
C GLN A 304 -14.08 18.32 0.17
N GLN A 305 -12.83 18.10 0.53
CA GLN A 305 -12.07 18.95 1.46
C GLN A 305 -10.56 18.81 1.27
N GLU A 306 -9.78 19.79 1.74
CA GLU A 306 -8.33 19.79 1.58
C GLU A 306 -7.61 18.90 2.59
N GLU A 307 -8.08 18.87 3.83
CA GLU A 307 -7.52 18.06 4.92
C GLU A 307 -8.16 16.67 4.93
N MET A 308 -7.39 15.64 5.33
CA MET A 308 -7.91 14.27 5.43
C MET A 308 -9.03 14.20 6.49
N PRO A 309 -10.27 13.82 6.14
CA PRO A 309 -11.31 13.57 7.13
C PRO A 309 -11.00 12.29 7.90
N SER A 310 -11.46 12.20 9.14
CA SER A 310 -11.34 10.94 9.88
C SER A 310 -12.29 9.88 9.29
N LEU A 311 -11.90 8.60 9.33
CA LEU A 311 -12.79 7.51 8.87
C LEU A 311 -14.14 7.51 9.62
N LYS A 312 -14.14 7.93 10.89
CA LYS A 312 -15.35 8.06 11.70
C LYS A 312 -16.27 9.17 11.17
N GLU A 313 -15.73 10.34 10.87
CA GLU A 313 -16.46 11.47 10.29
C GLU A 313 -17.07 11.11 8.94
N VAL A 314 -16.29 10.44 8.06
CA VAL A 314 -16.82 9.97 6.77
C VAL A 314 -17.97 9.00 6.96
N ALA A 315 -17.82 8.01 7.84
CA ALA A 315 -18.81 6.96 8.04
C ALA A 315 -20.09 7.41 8.76
N LEU A 316 -19.98 8.34 9.72
CA LEU A 316 -21.09 8.73 10.60
C LEU A 316 -21.77 10.03 10.20
N ASP A 317 -21.04 10.96 9.57
CA ASP A 317 -21.55 12.31 9.32
C ASP A 317 -21.72 12.56 7.82
N ILE A 318 -20.67 12.37 7.02
CA ILE A 318 -20.66 12.71 5.59
C ILE A 318 -21.51 11.72 4.79
N LEU A 319 -21.18 10.42 4.83
CA LEU A 319 -21.88 9.41 4.04
C LEU A 319 -23.35 9.28 4.41
N PRO A 320 -23.80 9.38 5.67
CA PRO A 320 -25.23 9.31 5.99
C PRO A 320 -26.04 10.55 5.59
N SER A 321 -25.39 11.71 5.44
CA SER A 321 -26.05 12.99 5.15
C SER A 321 -26.12 13.33 3.66
N ALA A 322 -25.33 12.63 2.84
CA ALA A 322 -25.32 12.74 1.38
C ALA A 322 -26.45 11.99 0.68
#